data_AF-A0A803Q6F0-F1
#
_entry.id   AF-A0A803Q6F0-F1
#
_cell.length_a   1.000
_cell.length_b   1.000
_cell.length_c   1.000
_cell.angle_alpha   90.00
_cell.angle_beta   90.00
_cell.angle_gamma   90.00
#
_symmetry.space_group_name_H-M   'P 1'
#
loop_
_entity.id
_entity.type
_entity.pdbx_description
1 polymer ?
#
loop_
_entity_poly.entity_id
_entity_poly.type
_entity_poly.pdbx_seq_one_letter_code
_entity_poly.pdbx_strand_id
1 'polypeptide(L)'
;MSILFFKHYWKSVGVDFCEAVAFETGMIHRGIIATNVVLIPKVPNHNRMSQFRPISLCNVVYKVISKIIVNRIRLILPRLICPTQTAFVLSQNIQDNNVLVQEIIHSFKLERGKEDFFAIKIDLVKVYDKLSCQFIDHVLQSFKALTKICDWVLQYFSTTSFNICPNGGTAGKITLECGIGQGDPLSPYHFIWAAEILSHILEQALNKGTIKGIKLSRLEPRLSHLFFVDDLILVGRATLDKAKGLWQCLKKFCAWSSQRINKLKNFHLLQWQY
;
A
#
# COMPACT_ATOMS: atom_id res chain seq x y z
N MET A 1 4.16 -10.86 -24.51
CA MET A 1 4.66 -12.23 -24.75
C MET A 1 4.41 -13.10 -23.52
N SER A 2 4.09 -14.38 -23.70
CA SER A 2 3.75 -15.30 -22.61
C SER A 2 4.99 -15.93 -21.97
N ILE A 3 4.85 -16.49 -20.78
CA ILE A 3 5.93 -17.25 -20.11
C ILE A 3 6.32 -18.48 -20.93
N LEU A 4 5.35 -19.13 -21.59
CA LEU A 4 5.58 -20.32 -22.42
C LEU A 4 6.49 -20.01 -23.61
N PHE A 5 6.34 -18.82 -24.22
CA PHE A 5 7.24 -18.36 -25.27
C PHE A 5 8.70 -18.32 -24.79
N PHE A 6 8.97 -17.66 -23.66
CA PHE A 6 10.33 -17.57 -23.12
C PHE A 6 10.89 -18.93 -22.71
N LYS A 7 10.07 -19.82 -22.15
CA LYS A 7 10.50 -21.18 -21.80
C LYS A 7 10.88 -22.00 -23.03
N HIS A 8 10.10 -21.90 -24.11
CA HIS A 8 10.34 -22.69 -25.32
C HIS A 8 11.53 -22.15 -26.13
N TYR A 9 11.63 -20.83 -26.31
CA TYR A 9 12.63 -20.18 -27.15
C TYR A 9 13.84 -19.65 -26.37
N TRP A 10 14.05 -20.08 -25.11
CA TRP A 10 15.10 -19.54 -24.22
C TRP A 10 16.50 -19.54 -24.85
N LYS A 11 16.84 -20.59 -25.62
CA LYS A 11 18.14 -20.68 -26.29
C LYS A 11 18.38 -19.55 -27.30
N SER A 12 17.31 -19.00 -27.87
CA SER A 12 17.38 -17.93 -28.87
C SER A 12 17.23 -16.55 -28.24
N VAL A 13 16.30 -16.37 -27.29
CA VAL A 13 15.95 -15.05 -26.73
C VAL A 13 16.54 -14.79 -25.34
N GLY A 14 17.26 -15.74 -24.76
CA GLY A 14 17.73 -15.67 -23.37
C GLY A 14 18.76 -14.56 -23.14
N VAL A 15 19.66 -14.33 -24.10
CA VAL A 15 20.65 -13.26 -24.04
C VAL A 15 19.96 -11.90 -24.02
N ASP A 16 19.11 -11.63 -25.01
CA ASP A 16 18.32 -10.40 -25.10
C ASP A 16 17.44 -10.18 -23.86
N PHE A 17 16.85 -11.26 -23.33
CA PHE A 17 16.07 -11.20 -22.11
C PHE A 17 16.91 -10.78 -20.91
N CYS A 18 18.09 -11.38 -20.73
CA CYS A 18 19.00 -11.03 -19.65
C CYS A 18 19.51 -9.60 -19.77
N GLU A 19 19.86 -9.14 -20.98
CA GLU A 19 20.28 -7.76 -21.23
C GLU A 19 19.16 -6.76 -20.90
N ALA A 20 17.93 -7.05 -21.35
CA ALA A 20 16.76 -6.23 -21.03
C ALA A 20 16.45 -6.18 -19.52
N VAL A 21 16.70 -7.27 -18.79
CA VAL A 21 16.49 -7.35 -17.32
C VAL A 21 17.64 -6.72 -16.53
N ALA A 22 18.88 -6.85 -17.00
CA ALA A 22 20.07 -6.30 -16.35
C ALA A 22 19.98 -4.78 -16.20
N PHE A 23 19.26 -4.14 -17.13
CA PHE A 23 18.85 -2.76 -16.99
C PHE A 23 20.04 -1.78 -16.88
N GLU A 24 21.13 -2.11 -17.58
CA GLU A 24 22.43 -1.44 -17.42
C GLU A 24 22.39 0.05 -17.84
N THR A 25 21.55 0.38 -18.83
CA THR A 25 21.34 1.75 -19.31
C THR A 25 20.47 2.60 -18.39
N GLY A 26 19.79 1.98 -17.41
CA GLY A 26 18.91 2.67 -16.49
C GLY A 26 17.62 3.21 -17.10
N MET A 27 17.25 2.83 -18.34
CA MET A 27 16.00 3.24 -19.02
C MET A 27 15.18 2.05 -19.52
N ILE A 28 13.89 1.94 -19.12
CA ILE A 28 13.04 0.82 -19.57
C ILE A 28 12.41 1.17 -20.90
N HIS A 29 12.60 0.32 -21.91
CA HIS A 29 11.95 0.49 -23.19
C HIS A 29 10.42 0.52 -23.05
N ARG A 30 9.75 1.47 -23.74
CA ARG A 30 8.29 1.68 -23.61
C ARG A 30 7.45 0.44 -23.92
N GLY A 31 7.92 -0.42 -24.82
CA GLY A 31 7.26 -1.68 -25.15
C GLY A 31 7.30 -2.74 -24.03
N ILE A 32 8.25 -2.62 -23.10
CA ILE A 32 8.37 -3.53 -21.93
C ILE A 32 7.39 -3.11 -20.83
N ILE A 33 7.25 -1.80 -20.59
CA ILE A 33 6.34 -1.24 -19.58
C ILE A 33 4.88 -1.15 -20.05
N ALA A 34 4.62 -1.20 -21.36
CA ALA A 34 3.26 -1.19 -21.88
C ALA A 34 2.43 -2.34 -21.26
N THR A 35 1.32 -1.96 -20.61
CA THR A 35 0.51 -2.88 -19.83
C THR A 35 -0.91 -2.93 -20.38
N ASN A 36 -1.45 -4.13 -20.58
CA ASN A 36 -2.83 -4.29 -20.99
C ASN A 36 -3.72 -4.46 -19.74
N VAL A 37 -4.80 -3.69 -19.65
CA VAL A 37 -5.76 -3.77 -18.56
C VAL A 37 -6.99 -4.53 -19.05
N VAL A 38 -7.21 -5.70 -18.48
CA VAL A 38 -8.41 -6.51 -18.76
C VAL A 38 -9.40 -6.33 -17.63
N LEU A 39 -10.67 -6.16 -17.97
CA LEU A 39 -11.75 -6.01 -17.01
C LEU A 39 -12.40 -7.37 -16.75
N ILE A 40 -12.21 -7.92 -15.55
CA ILE A 40 -12.84 -9.18 -15.13
C ILE A 40 -14.11 -8.88 -14.33
N PRO A 41 -15.28 -9.42 -14.70
CA PRO A 41 -16.51 -9.27 -13.93
C PRO A 41 -16.39 -9.81 -12.50
N LYS A 42 -16.90 -9.07 -11.51
CA LYS A 42 -17.04 -9.54 -10.11
C LYS A 42 -18.32 -10.32 -9.87
N VAL A 43 -19.36 -10.03 -10.66
CA VAL A 43 -20.72 -10.56 -10.50
C VAL A 43 -21.31 -10.91 -11.86
N PRO A 44 -22.20 -11.91 -11.94
CA PRO A 44 -22.99 -12.16 -13.15
C PRO A 44 -23.89 -10.93 -13.46
N ASN A 45 -24.09 -10.64 -14.75
CA ASN A 45 -24.85 -9.48 -15.24
C ASN A 45 -24.30 -8.11 -14.80
N HIS A 46 -23.08 -7.80 -15.23
CA HIS A 46 -22.38 -6.55 -14.89
C HIS A 46 -22.88 -5.35 -15.73
N ASN A 47 -23.39 -4.31 -15.05
CA ASN A 47 -23.92 -3.11 -15.71
C ASN A 47 -23.18 -1.83 -15.28
N ARG A 48 -22.20 -1.92 -14.36
CA ARG A 48 -21.44 -0.78 -13.83
C ARG A 48 -19.94 -1.07 -13.79
N MET A 49 -19.11 -0.06 -14.06
CA MET A 49 -17.63 -0.16 -14.01
C MET A 49 -17.10 -0.61 -12.63
N SER A 50 -17.79 -0.26 -11.53
CA SER A 50 -17.42 -0.70 -10.18
C SER A 50 -17.53 -2.22 -9.96
N GLN A 51 -18.31 -2.91 -10.79
CA GLN A 51 -18.52 -4.35 -10.78
C GLN A 51 -17.43 -5.12 -11.54
N PHE A 52 -16.45 -4.44 -12.13
CA PHE A 52 -15.27 -5.07 -12.72
C PHE A 52 -14.06 -5.00 -11.78
N ARG A 53 -13.17 -5.98 -11.90
CA ARG A 53 -11.79 -5.95 -11.39
C ARG A 53 -10.86 -5.68 -12.57
N PRO A 54 -10.16 -4.53 -12.60
CA PRO A 54 -9.11 -4.33 -13.58
C PRO A 54 -7.90 -5.19 -13.21
N ILE A 55 -7.44 -6.03 -14.14
CA ILE A 55 -6.20 -6.79 -14.01
C ILE A 55 -5.18 -6.25 -15.00
N SER A 56 -4.00 -5.89 -14.48
CA SER A 56 -2.85 -5.47 -15.28
C SER A 56 -2.05 -6.66 -15.76
N LEU A 57 -2.08 -6.87 -17.07
CA LEU A 57 -1.29 -7.85 -17.79
C LEU A 57 0.02 -7.22 -18.24
N CYS A 58 0.96 -7.08 -17.29
CA CYS A 58 2.28 -6.55 -17.58
C CYS A 58 3.13 -7.58 -18.35
N ASN A 59 4.12 -7.08 -19.10
CA ASN A 59 5.11 -7.91 -19.79
C ASN A 59 5.88 -8.81 -18.80
N VAL A 60 6.24 -10.02 -19.20
CA VAL A 60 7.06 -10.94 -18.39
C VAL A 60 8.40 -10.33 -18.02
N VAL A 61 9.07 -9.65 -18.98
CA VAL A 61 10.35 -8.96 -18.73
C VAL A 61 10.17 -7.91 -17.63
N TYR A 62 9.12 -7.08 -17.74
CA TYR A 62 8.79 -6.11 -16.70
C TYR A 62 8.50 -6.77 -15.35
N LYS A 63 7.73 -7.86 -15.31
CA LYS A 63 7.44 -8.58 -14.06
C LYS A 63 8.71 -9.08 -13.38
N VAL A 64 9.71 -9.51 -14.15
CA VAL A 64 11.03 -9.90 -13.60
C VAL A 64 11.78 -8.68 -13.06
N ILE A 65 11.84 -7.58 -13.81
CA ILE A 65 12.46 -6.32 -13.35
C ILE A 65 11.79 -5.81 -12.06
N SER A 66 10.46 -5.67 -12.07
CA SER A 66 9.63 -5.27 -10.92
C SER A 66 9.88 -6.19 -9.71
N LYS A 67 10.00 -7.51 -9.93
CA LYS A 67 10.32 -8.46 -8.87
C LYS A 67 11.74 -8.28 -8.30
N ILE A 68 12.74 -8.00 -9.14
CA ILE A 68 14.11 -7.72 -8.69
C ILE A 68 14.14 -6.43 -7.85
N ILE A 69 13.47 -5.38 -8.33
CA ILE A 69 13.34 -4.11 -7.60
C ILE A 69 12.70 -4.33 -6.24
N VAL A 70 11.56 -5.04 -6.20
CA VAL A 70 10.86 -5.43 -4.96
C VAL A 70 11.80 -6.17 -4.00
N ASN A 71 12.56 -7.15 -4.49
CA ASN A 71 13.47 -7.92 -3.65
C ASN A 71 14.57 -7.03 -3.04
N ARG A 72 15.05 -6.01 -3.77
CA ARG A 72 16.02 -5.04 -3.25
C ARG A 72 15.41 -4.10 -2.22
N ILE A 73 14.21 -3.56 -2.50
CA ILE A 73 13.45 -2.72 -1.56
C ILE A 73 13.20 -3.49 -0.26
N ARG A 74 12.84 -4.77 -0.34
CA ARG A 74 12.51 -5.60 0.82
C ARG A 74 13.64 -5.69 1.85
N LEU A 75 14.90 -5.61 1.43
CA LEU A 75 16.06 -5.70 2.32
C LEU A 75 16.27 -4.45 3.17
N ILE A 76 15.87 -3.29 2.65
CA ILE A 76 16.04 -1.99 3.28
C ILE A 76 14.77 -1.47 3.93
N LEU A 77 13.62 -2.01 3.52
CA LEU A 77 12.30 -1.58 3.98
C LEU A 77 12.18 -1.54 5.51
N PRO A 78 12.69 -2.53 6.29
CA PRO A 78 12.62 -2.49 7.75
C PRO A 78 13.32 -1.29 8.41
N ARG A 79 14.25 -0.61 7.70
CA ARG A 79 14.92 0.60 8.19
C ARG A 79 14.17 1.88 7.83
N LEU A 80 13.21 1.80 6.91
CA LEU A 80 12.50 2.94 6.33
C LEU A 80 11.06 3.08 6.83
N ILE A 81 10.52 2.04 7.45
CA ILE A 81 9.12 2.03 7.89
C ILE A 81 8.99 1.91 9.41
N CYS A 82 7.88 2.43 9.93
CA CYS A 82 7.51 2.36 11.32
C CYS A 82 7.32 0.88 11.75
N PRO A 83 7.80 0.47 12.93
CA PRO A 83 7.65 -0.91 13.42
C PRO A 83 6.19 -1.37 13.59
N THR A 84 5.24 -0.43 13.73
CA THR A 84 3.79 -0.70 13.82
C THR A 84 3.17 -1.06 12.47
N GLN A 85 3.95 -0.97 11.39
CA GLN A 85 3.58 -1.37 10.05
C GLN A 85 4.11 -2.76 9.76
N THR A 86 3.19 -3.70 9.70
CA THR A 86 3.53 -5.13 9.74
C THR A 86 3.18 -5.88 8.46
N ALA A 87 2.52 -5.21 7.51
CA ALA A 87 2.20 -5.74 6.20
C ALA A 87 3.43 -5.73 5.26
N PHE A 88 3.72 -6.89 4.64
CA PHE A 88 4.73 -7.07 3.58
C PHE A 88 6.21 -6.85 3.94
N VAL A 89 6.53 -6.72 5.23
CA VAL A 89 7.90 -6.67 5.75
C VAL A 89 8.45 -8.10 5.86
N LEU A 90 9.72 -8.31 5.50
CA LEU A 90 10.43 -9.56 5.83
C LEU A 90 10.32 -9.80 7.35
N SER A 91 10.03 -11.04 7.75
CA SER A 91 9.94 -11.51 9.15
C SER A 91 8.71 -11.14 10.00
N GLN A 92 7.63 -10.61 9.44
CA GLN A 92 6.40 -10.34 10.21
C GLN A 92 5.26 -11.26 9.76
N ASN A 93 4.68 -12.00 10.70
CA ASN A 93 3.56 -12.90 10.45
C ASN A 93 2.25 -12.13 10.64
N ILE A 94 1.24 -12.40 9.79
CA ILE A 94 -0.12 -11.87 9.98
C ILE A 94 -0.66 -12.23 11.38
N GLN A 95 -0.22 -13.37 11.94
CA GLN A 95 -0.59 -13.78 13.29
C GLN A 95 -0.07 -12.83 14.38
N ASP A 96 1.10 -12.21 14.20
CA ASP A 96 1.68 -11.28 15.19
C ASP A 96 0.76 -10.07 15.38
N ASN A 97 0.10 -9.62 14.31
CA ASN A 97 -0.88 -8.55 14.39
C ASN A 97 -2.15 -8.94 15.14
N ASN A 98 -2.61 -10.18 14.97
CA ASN A 98 -3.78 -10.67 15.69
C ASN A 98 -3.48 -10.70 17.19
N VAL A 99 -2.29 -11.16 17.58
CA VAL A 99 -1.81 -11.15 18.96
C VAL A 99 -1.72 -9.72 19.49
N LEU A 100 -1.13 -8.78 18.73
CA LEU A 100 -1.07 -7.37 19.13
C LEU A 100 -2.47 -6.77 19.34
N VAL A 101 -3.43 -7.04 18.47
CA VAL A 101 -4.82 -6.57 18.64
C VAL A 101 -5.48 -7.20 19.87
N GLN A 102 -5.25 -8.49 20.11
CA GLN A 102 -5.74 -9.15 21.32
C GLN A 102 -5.14 -8.53 22.58
N GLU A 103 -3.84 -8.22 22.58
CA GLU A 103 -3.14 -7.59 23.69
C GLU A 103 -3.66 -6.17 23.95
N ILE A 104 -3.95 -5.41 22.90
CA ILE A 104 -4.62 -4.10 23.02
C ILE A 104 -5.96 -4.23 23.73
N ILE A 105 -6.81 -5.15 23.28
CA ILE A 105 -8.13 -5.36 23.87
C ILE A 105 -8.00 -5.84 25.32
N HIS A 106 -7.03 -6.73 25.59
CA HIS A 106 -6.74 -7.21 26.94
C HIS A 106 -6.31 -6.06 27.86
N SER A 107 -5.42 -5.19 27.39
CA SER A 107 -4.97 -4.01 28.14
C SER A 107 -6.13 -3.09 28.53
N PHE A 108 -7.12 -2.90 27.65
CA PHE A 108 -8.31 -2.10 27.93
C PHE A 108 -9.19 -2.71 29.02
N LYS A 109 -9.23 -4.04 29.15
CA LYS A 109 -9.97 -4.74 30.21
C LYS A 109 -9.26 -4.68 31.57
N LEU A 110 -7.93 -4.65 31.55
CA LEU A 110 -7.10 -4.61 32.76
C LEU A 110 -7.00 -3.20 33.35
N GLU A 111 -7.10 -2.16 32.53
CA GLU A 111 -7.11 -0.77 33.00
C GLU A 111 -8.37 -0.49 33.84
N ARG A 112 -8.21 -0.48 35.17
CA ARG A 112 -9.25 -0.16 36.17
C ARG A 112 -9.33 1.34 36.49
N GLY A 113 -8.81 2.20 35.62
CA GLY A 113 -8.68 3.65 35.83
C GLY A 113 -9.90 4.47 35.36
N LYS A 114 -9.86 5.80 35.59
CA LYS A 114 -10.86 6.78 35.10
C LYS A 114 -10.73 7.13 33.61
N GLU A 115 -9.74 6.59 32.90
CA GLU A 115 -9.47 6.94 31.51
C GLU A 115 -10.04 5.88 30.58
N ASP A 116 -11.04 6.25 29.78
CA ASP A 116 -11.56 5.37 28.75
C ASP A 116 -10.66 5.37 27.51
N PHE A 117 -10.58 4.23 26.83
CA PHE A 117 -9.82 4.03 25.59
C PHE A 117 -10.75 3.61 24.45
N PHE A 118 -10.25 3.77 23.23
CA PHE A 118 -10.91 3.24 22.04
C PHE A 118 -9.91 2.55 21.10
N ALA A 119 -10.47 1.61 20.34
CA ALA A 119 -9.87 1.08 19.12
C ALA A 119 -10.90 1.20 17.99
N ILE A 120 -10.52 1.83 16.89
CA ILE A 120 -11.38 2.00 15.72
C ILE A 120 -10.69 1.41 14.50
N LYS A 121 -11.37 0.49 13.83
CA LYS A 121 -10.97 -0.02 12.53
C LYS A 121 -11.45 0.91 11.41
N ILE A 122 -10.54 1.29 10.53
CA ILE A 122 -10.76 2.16 9.39
C ILE A 122 -10.51 1.37 8.11
N ASP A 123 -11.53 1.37 7.25
CA ASP A 123 -11.46 0.77 5.91
C ASP A 123 -11.17 1.88 4.88
N LEU A 124 -10.03 1.76 4.18
CA LEU A 124 -9.62 2.66 3.12
C LEU A 124 -10.19 2.18 1.78
N VAL A 125 -10.90 3.06 1.07
CA VAL A 125 -11.60 2.69 -0.16
C VAL A 125 -10.61 2.45 -1.28
N LYS A 126 -10.50 1.19 -1.73
CA LYS A 126 -9.75 0.79 -2.93
C LYS A 126 -8.33 1.36 -2.92
N VAL A 127 -7.57 0.98 -1.91
CA VAL A 127 -6.31 1.64 -1.57
C VAL A 127 -5.32 1.64 -2.73
N TYR A 128 -5.25 0.54 -3.49
CA TYR A 128 -4.40 0.45 -4.68
C TYR A 128 -4.89 1.23 -5.89
N ASP A 129 -6.19 1.53 -6.00
CA ASP A 129 -6.77 2.21 -7.17
C ASP A 129 -6.75 3.73 -7.01
N LYS A 130 -6.74 4.25 -5.78
CA LYS A 130 -6.97 5.68 -5.49
C LYS A 130 -5.72 6.47 -5.12
N LEU A 131 -4.61 5.79 -4.86
CA LEU A 131 -3.40 6.44 -4.41
C LEU A 131 -2.83 7.30 -5.54
N SER A 132 -2.61 8.59 -5.30
CA SER A 132 -2.03 9.48 -6.30
C SER A 132 -0.58 9.08 -6.63
N CYS A 133 -0.26 8.99 -7.93
CA CYS A 133 1.11 8.72 -8.38
C CYS A 133 2.06 9.88 -8.03
N GLN A 134 1.58 11.12 -8.08
CA GLN A 134 2.34 12.31 -7.68
C GLN A 134 2.67 12.29 -6.18
N PHE A 135 1.72 11.84 -5.36
CA PHE A 135 1.96 11.67 -3.93
C PHE A 135 3.08 10.66 -3.68
N ILE A 136 3.02 9.49 -4.32
CA ILE A 136 4.09 8.48 -4.22
C ILE A 136 5.43 9.02 -4.70
N ASP A 137 5.44 9.79 -5.78
CA ASP A 137 6.65 10.42 -6.29
C ASP A 137 7.31 11.30 -5.21
N HIS A 138 6.54 12.20 -4.59
CA HIS A 138 7.03 13.02 -3.48
C HIS A 138 7.53 12.19 -2.28
N VAL A 139 6.87 11.07 -1.95
CA VAL A 139 7.30 10.17 -0.88
C VAL A 139 8.64 9.52 -1.23
N LEU A 140 8.80 8.99 -2.44
CA LEU A 140 10.03 8.37 -2.89
C LEU A 140 11.20 9.36 -2.96
N GLN A 141 10.95 10.59 -3.39
CA GLN A 141 11.95 11.67 -3.37
C GLN A 141 12.39 12.04 -1.95
N SER A 142 11.50 11.88 -0.96
CA SER A 142 11.81 12.17 0.45
C SER A 142 12.74 11.12 1.09
N PHE A 143 12.70 9.87 0.61
CA PHE A 143 13.56 8.76 1.07
C PHE A 143 14.99 8.83 0.51
N LYS A 144 15.65 10.01 0.57
CA LYS A 144 16.97 10.36 0.01
C LYS A 144 18.07 9.28 -0.01
N ALA A 145 17.99 8.26 0.86
CA ALA A 145 18.84 7.07 0.89
C ALA A 145 18.69 6.10 -0.32
N LEU A 146 17.75 6.32 -1.24
CA LEU A 146 17.37 5.33 -2.27
C LEU A 146 17.39 5.79 -3.74
N THR A 147 18.19 6.81 -4.09
CA THR A 147 18.13 7.48 -5.40
C THR A 147 17.94 6.53 -6.58
N LYS A 148 18.84 5.58 -6.84
CA LYS A 148 18.72 4.69 -8.01
C LYS A 148 17.46 3.81 -8.04
N ILE A 149 17.04 3.25 -6.90
CA ILE A 149 15.86 2.37 -6.86
C ILE A 149 14.58 3.21 -6.98
N CYS A 150 14.52 4.35 -6.30
CA CYS A 150 13.44 5.31 -6.44
C CYS A 150 13.35 5.78 -7.90
N ASP A 151 14.46 6.17 -8.52
CA ASP A 151 14.51 6.62 -9.91
C ASP A 151 13.94 5.57 -10.87
N TRP A 152 14.25 4.28 -10.67
CA TRP A 152 13.68 3.20 -11.48
C TRP A 152 12.17 3.05 -11.30
N VAL A 153 11.68 3.15 -10.06
CA VAL A 153 10.25 3.12 -9.76
C VAL A 153 9.56 4.33 -10.38
N LEU A 154 10.14 5.53 -10.27
CA LEU A 154 9.61 6.78 -10.83
C LEU A 154 9.60 6.78 -12.36
N GLN A 155 10.64 6.26 -12.99
CA GLN A 155 10.68 6.10 -14.44
C GLN A 155 9.54 5.20 -14.92
N TYR A 156 9.27 4.09 -14.23
CA TYR A 156 8.13 3.24 -14.55
C TYR A 156 6.82 4.05 -14.49
N PHE A 157 6.57 4.78 -13.41
CA PHE A 157 5.34 5.55 -13.26
C PHE A 157 5.11 6.61 -14.34
N SER A 158 6.13 7.40 -14.62
CA SER A 158 6.03 8.51 -15.56
C SER A 158 5.86 8.06 -17.01
N THR A 159 6.31 6.84 -17.35
CA THR A 159 6.37 6.37 -18.75
C THR A 159 5.39 5.25 -19.08
N THR A 160 4.75 4.65 -18.06
CA THR A 160 3.85 3.52 -18.28
C THR A 160 2.56 3.96 -18.95
N SER A 161 2.19 3.20 -19.97
CA SER A 161 0.93 3.39 -20.66
C SER A 161 0.10 2.12 -20.62
N PHE A 162 -1.21 2.30 -20.42
CA PHE A 162 -2.15 1.23 -20.21
C PHE A 162 -3.12 1.16 -21.38
N ASN A 163 -3.20 0.00 -22.02
CA ASN A 163 -4.19 -0.26 -23.04
C ASN A 163 -5.41 -0.89 -22.37
N ILE A 164 -6.57 -0.26 -22.46
CA ILE A 164 -7.81 -0.83 -21.94
C ILE A 164 -8.31 -1.85 -22.95
N CYS A 165 -8.48 -3.10 -22.51
CA CYS A 165 -8.89 -4.20 -23.37
C CYS A 165 -10.24 -4.81 -22.94
N PRO A 166 -11.39 -4.16 -23.21
CA PRO A 166 -12.69 -4.78 -22.94
C PRO A 166 -12.89 -5.98 -23.89
N ASN A 167 -13.28 -7.13 -23.32
CA ASN A 167 -13.51 -8.38 -24.05
C ASN A 167 -12.34 -8.86 -24.93
N GLY A 168 -11.10 -8.47 -24.60
CA GLY A 168 -9.90 -8.89 -25.32
C GLY A 168 -9.50 -8.02 -26.52
N GLY A 169 -10.33 -7.07 -26.95
CA GLY A 169 -9.98 -6.08 -27.98
C GLY A 169 -9.45 -4.78 -27.36
N THR A 170 -8.53 -4.06 -28.02
CA THR A 170 -8.01 -2.77 -27.50
C THR A 170 -9.00 -1.64 -27.78
N ALA A 171 -9.53 -1.00 -26.73
CA ALA A 171 -10.52 0.07 -26.86
C ALA A 171 -9.93 1.48 -26.68
N GLY A 172 -8.74 1.60 -26.10
CA GLY A 172 -8.10 2.89 -25.89
C GLY A 172 -6.85 2.82 -25.03
N LYS A 173 -6.11 3.92 -24.97
CA LYS A 173 -4.88 4.05 -24.20
C LYS A 173 -5.07 5.12 -23.12
N ILE A 174 -4.72 4.79 -21.89
CA ILE A 174 -4.73 5.71 -20.75
C ILE A 174 -3.36 5.77 -20.10
N THR A 175 -3.05 6.92 -19.51
CA THR A 175 -1.91 7.09 -18.60
C THR A 175 -2.46 7.11 -17.18
N LEU A 176 -1.78 6.47 -16.22
CA LEU A 176 -2.27 6.44 -14.84
C LEU A 176 -1.91 7.74 -14.11
N GLU A 177 -2.92 8.45 -13.65
CA GLU A 177 -2.77 9.54 -12.66
C GLU A 177 -2.84 9.01 -11.22
N CYS A 178 -3.49 7.86 -11.02
CA CYS A 178 -3.64 7.22 -9.72
C CYS A 178 -3.71 5.70 -9.82
N GLY A 179 -3.22 5.06 -8.77
CA GLY A 179 -3.23 3.62 -8.57
C GLY A 179 -2.28 2.84 -9.46
N ILE A 180 -2.09 1.56 -9.13
CA ILE A 180 -1.39 0.60 -10.00
C ILE A 180 -2.26 -0.63 -10.07
N GLY A 181 -2.51 -1.08 -11.30
CA GLY A 181 -3.42 -2.19 -11.51
C GLY A 181 -2.96 -3.48 -10.82
N GLN A 182 -3.94 -4.27 -10.43
CA GLN A 182 -3.75 -5.56 -9.78
C GLN A 182 -2.93 -6.49 -10.69
N GLY A 183 -1.82 -7.03 -10.18
CA GLY A 183 -0.92 -7.94 -10.92
C GLY A 183 0.51 -7.43 -11.13
N ASP A 184 0.82 -6.19 -10.74
CA ASP A 184 2.19 -5.67 -10.66
C ASP A 184 2.82 -6.02 -9.29
N PRO A 185 4.00 -6.67 -9.24
CA PRO A 185 4.71 -6.94 -8.00
C PRO A 185 5.01 -5.71 -7.14
N LEU A 186 5.13 -4.51 -7.73
CA LEU A 186 5.40 -3.28 -7.00
C LEU A 186 4.15 -2.71 -6.33
N SER A 187 2.93 -3.01 -6.80
CA SER A 187 1.67 -2.44 -6.28
C SER A 187 1.55 -2.45 -4.74
N PRO A 188 1.86 -3.54 -4.03
CA PRO A 188 1.78 -3.58 -2.56
C PRO A 188 2.68 -2.55 -1.86
N TYR A 189 3.86 -2.27 -2.41
CA TYR A 189 4.86 -1.39 -1.78
C TYR A 189 4.46 0.08 -1.81
N HIS A 190 3.56 0.48 -2.72
CA HIS A 190 3.00 1.83 -2.73
C HIS A 190 2.12 2.10 -1.52
N PHE A 191 1.30 1.11 -1.15
CA PHE A 191 0.53 1.24 0.07
C PHE A 191 1.46 1.31 1.28
N ILE A 192 2.55 0.55 1.27
CA ILE A 192 3.53 0.59 2.35
C ILE A 192 4.10 2.00 2.52
N TRP A 193 4.54 2.64 1.44
CA TRP A 193 5.07 4.00 1.49
C TRP A 193 4.02 5.04 1.88
N ALA A 194 2.77 4.87 1.43
CA ALA A 194 1.69 5.76 1.83
C ALA A 194 1.35 5.62 3.32
N ALA A 195 1.28 4.38 3.82
CA ALA A 195 1.06 4.09 5.22
C ALA A 195 2.16 4.73 6.09
N GLU A 196 3.42 4.71 5.65
CA GLU A 196 4.53 5.33 6.37
C GLU A 196 4.34 6.84 6.57
N ILE A 197 3.84 7.55 5.56
CA ILE A 197 3.52 8.98 5.72
C ILE A 197 2.42 9.19 6.75
N LEU A 198 1.40 8.33 6.78
CA LEU A 198 0.37 8.40 7.80
C LEU A 198 0.93 8.08 9.20
N SER A 199 1.83 7.10 9.33
CA SER A 199 2.56 6.79 10.57
C SER A 199 3.27 8.05 11.09
N HIS A 200 4.05 8.72 10.25
CA HIS A 200 4.74 9.95 10.62
C HIS A 200 3.80 11.10 11.01
N ILE A 201 2.68 11.28 10.31
CA ILE A 201 1.67 12.29 10.69
C ILE A 201 1.13 12.00 12.09
N LEU A 202 0.83 10.73 12.39
CA LEU A 202 0.30 10.30 13.68
C LEU A 202 1.33 10.42 14.80
N GLU A 203 2.58 10.03 14.56
CA GLU A 203 3.69 10.19 15.51
C GLU A 203 3.94 11.66 15.84
N GLN A 204 3.94 12.54 14.84
CA GLN A 204 4.05 13.99 15.07
C GLN A 204 2.91 14.52 15.94
N ALA A 205 1.68 14.07 15.69
CA ALA A 205 0.53 14.45 16.49
C ALA A 205 0.60 13.91 17.93
N LEU A 206 1.20 12.72 18.11
CA LEU A 206 1.42 12.11 19.41
C LEU A 206 2.47 12.87 20.22
N ASN A 207 3.58 13.26 19.57
CA ASN A 207 4.65 14.04 20.18
C ASN A 207 4.18 15.45 20.56
N LYS A 208 3.31 16.07 19.76
CA LYS A 208 2.66 17.36 20.08
C LYS A 208 1.56 17.24 21.14
N GLY A 209 1.19 16.02 21.54
CA GLY A 209 0.09 15.76 22.46
C GLY A 209 -1.30 16.04 21.87
N THR A 210 -1.42 16.29 20.57
CA THR A 210 -2.71 16.46 19.86
C THR A 210 -3.54 15.18 19.94
N ILE A 211 -2.87 14.02 19.84
CA ILE A 211 -3.46 12.70 20.08
C ILE A 211 -2.79 12.05 21.28
N LYS A 212 -3.42 11.02 21.86
CA LYS A 212 -2.85 10.25 22.97
C LYS A 212 -3.06 8.77 22.68
N GLY A 213 -1.95 8.06 22.44
CA GLY A 213 -1.92 6.62 22.25
C GLY A 213 -2.02 5.86 23.58
N ILE A 214 -1.91 4.54 23.48
CA ILE A 214 -1.99 3.58 24.59
C ILE A 214 -0.60 3.03 24.90
N LYS A 215 -0.38 2.52 26.11
CA LYS A 215 0.85 1.79 26.48
C LYS A 215 0.47 0.37 26.82
N LEU A 216 1.05 -0.60 26.12
CA LEU A 216 0.83 -2.03 26.42
C LEU A 216 1.74 -2.50 27.56
N SER A 217 2.96 -1.95 27.64
CA SER A 217 3.89 -2.17 28.75
C SER A 217 4.49 -0.86 29.26
N ARG A 218 5.06 -0.89 30.48
CA ARG A 218 5.70 0.28 31.12
C ARG A 218 6.88 0.82 30.30
N LEU A 219 7.60 -0.06 29.62
CA LEU A 219 8.83 0.24 28.87
C LEU A 219 8.59 0.47 27.36
N GLU A 220 7.36 0.25 26.88
CA GLU A 220 7.06 0.30 25.45
C GLU A 220 6.65 1.71 24.97
N PRO A 221 6.91 2.02 23.69
CA PRO A 221 6.45 3.25 23.08
C PRO A 221 4.91 3.31 23.07
N ARG A 222 4.37 4.52 22.99
CA ARG A 222 2.92 4.71 22.91
C ARG A 222 2.42 4.28 21.54
N LEU A 223 1.55 3.28 21.52
CA LEU A 223 0.89 2.80 20.32
C LEU A 223 -0.28 3.73 19.96
N SER A 224 -0.36 4.17 18.72
CA SER A 224 -1.47 4.99 18.21
C SER A 224 -2.18 4.39 17.00
N HIS A 225 -1.49 3.51 16.27
CA HIS A 225 -1.99 2.92 15.05
C HIS A 225 -1.34 1.56 14.78
N LEU A 226 -2.05 0.71 14.04
CA LEU A 226 -1.57 -0.54 13.47
C LEU A 226 -2.06 -0.64 12.02
N PHE A 227 -1.15 -0.95 11.10
CA PHE A 227 -1.48 -1.17 9.70
C PHE A 227 -1.59 -2.66 9.37
N PHE A 228 -2.74 -3.04 8.83
CA PHE A 228 -2.93 -4.24 8.04
C PHE A 228 -2.97 -3.87 6.56
N VAL A 229 -2.74 -4.86 5.69
CA VAL A 229 -2.70 -4.71 4.23
C VAL A 229 -3.75 -3.73 3.70
N ASP A 230 -5.02 -3.91 4.07
CA ASP A 230 -6.13 -3.05 3.61
C ASP A 230 -6.86 -2.34 4.77
N ASP A 231 -6.49 -2.60 6.03
CA ASP A 231 -7.17 -2.06 7.21
C ASP A 231 -6.23 -1.26 8.10
N LEU A 232 -6.71 -0.15 8.64
CA LEU A 232 -5.98 0.65 9.64
C LEU A 232 -6.72 0.57 10.97
N ILE A 233 -6.05 0.16 12.04
CA ILE A 233 -6.61 0.27 13.40
C ILE A 233 -5.98 1.47 14.08
N LEU A 234 -6.81 2.41 14.53
CA LEU A 234 -6.40 3.53 15.37
C LEU A 234 -6.76 3.25 16.83
N VAL A 235 -5.82 3.53 17.72
CA VAL A 235 -5.98 3.35 19.15
C VAL A 235 -5.62 4.62 19.90
N GLY A 236 -6.34 4.88 20.98
CA GLY A 236 -6.06 6.05 21.80
C GLY A 236 -7.07 6.27 22.90
N ARG A 237 -6.92 7.40 23.59
CA ARG A 237 -7.81 7.79 24.68
C ARG A 237 -9.15 8.29 24.15
N ALA A 238 -10.25 7.82 24.75
CA ALA A 238 -11.63 8.14 24.39
C ALA A 238 -12.08 9.51 24.92
N THR A 239 -11.39 10.56 24.51
CA THR A 239 -11.88 11.94 24.65
C THR A 239 -12.12 12.55 23.28
N LEU A 240 -13.15 13.41 23.22
CA LEU A 240 -13.58 14.06 21.99
C LEU A 240 -12.44 14.83 21.31
N ASP A 241 -11.59 15.50 22.09
CA ASP A 241 -10.46 16.27 21.56
C ASP A 241 -9.39 15.38 20.92
N LYS A 242 -9.07 14.23 21.53
CA LYS A 242 -8.09 13.29 20.97
C LYS A 242 -8.63 12.59 19.72
N ALA A 243 -9.92 12.24 19.72
CA ALA A 243 -10.60 11.71 18.54
C ALA A 243 -10.61 12.73 17.38
N LYS A 244 -10.89 14.02 17.66
CA LYS A 244 -10.78 15.11 16.68
C LYS A 244 -9.37 15.25 16.13
N GLY A 245 -8.35 15.15 16.99
CA GLY A 245 -6.94 15.18 16.57
C GLY A 245 -6.60 14.05 15.59
N LEU A 246 -7.03 12.82 15.88
CA LEU A 246 -6.85 11.67 14.99
C LEU A 246 -7.58 11.88 13.65
N TRP A 247 -8.80 12.39 13.70
CA TRP A 247 -9.57 12.70 12.49
C TRP A 247 -8.91 13.77 11.61
N GLN A 248 -8.27 14.78 12.22
CA GLN A 248 -7.50 15.79 11.49
C GLN A 248 -6.28 15.17 10.79
N CYS A 249 -5.58 14.24 11.45
CA CYS A 249 -4.46 13.50 10.85
C CYS A 249 -4.92 12.71 9.62
N LEU A 250 -6.03 11.98 9.73
CA LEU A 250 -6.61 11.22 8.62
C LEU A 250 -7.07 12.12 7.48
N LYS A 251 -7.71 13.26 7.78
CA LYS A 251 -8.12 14.24 6.76
C LYS A 251 -6.92 14.78 5.99
N LYS A 252 -5.85 15.13 6.71
CA LYS A 252 -4.59 15.61 6.11
C LYS A 252 -4.00 14.54 5.19
N PHE A 253 -3.90 13.30 5.65
CA PHE A 253 -3.42 12.19 4.83
C PHE A 253 -4.30 11.94 3.59
N CYS A 254 -5.62 11.91 3.74
CA CYS A 254 -6.54 11.75 2.60
C CYS A 254 -6.40 12.88 1.58
N ALA A 255 -6.21 14.13 2.05
CA ALA A 255 -6.00 15.28 1.18
C ALA A 255 -4.70 15.18 0.38
N TRP A 256 -3.63 14.64 0.97
CA TRP A 256 -2.34 14.49 0.30
C TRP A 256 -2.30 13.27 -0.64
N SER A 257 -2.83 12.14 -0.21
CA SER A 257 -2.76 10.86 -0.94
C SER A 257 -3.87 10.63 -1.95
N SER A 258 -4.91 11.48 -1.95
CA SER A 258 -6.18 11.28 -2.66
C SER A 258 -7.01 10.06 -2.20
N GLN A 259 -6.62 9.44 -1.08
CA GLN A 259 -7.38 8.35 -0.47
C GLN A 259 -8.73 8.81 0.07
N ARG A 260 -9.66 7.84 0.19
CA ARG A 260 -10.97 8.08 0.81
C ARG A 260 -11.26 7.02 1.85
N ILE A 261 -11.90 7.46 2.94
CA ILE A 261 -12.31 6.60 4.05
C ILE A 261 -13.73 6.08 3.77
N ASN A 262 -13.98 4.78 3.97
CA ASN A 262 -15.24 4.14 3.61
C ASN A 262 -16.38 4.41 4.60
N LYS A 263 -17.07 5.56 4.47
CA LYS A 263 -18.07 6.02 5.45
C LYS A 263 -19.17 5.01 5.83
N LEU A 264 -19.46 4.03 4.97
CA LEU A 264 -20.51 3.02 5.18
C LEU A 264 -20.06 1.84 6.09
N LYS A 265 -18.76 1.66 6.33
CA LYS A 265 -18.21 0.55 7.14
C LYS A 265 -17.45 0.99 8.41
N ASN A 266 -17.32 2.30 8.64
CA ASN A 266 -16.21 2.85 9.42
C ASN A 266 -16.37 2.99 10.94
N PHE A 267 -17.50 2.63 11.52
CA PHE A 267 -17.67 2.77 12.96
C PHE A 267 -18.14 1.46 13.57
N HIS A 268 -17.33 0.42 13.38
CA HIS A 268 -17.31 -0.67 14.34
C HIS A 268 -16.41 -0.21 15.50
N LEU A 269 -17.03 0.39 16.52
CA LEU A 269 -16.46 0.27 17.87
C LEU A 269 -16.26 -1.23 18.08
N LEU A 270 -15.02 -1.65 18.30
CA LEU A 270 -14.72 -3.04 18.61
C LEU A 270 -15.25 -3.37 20.01
N GLN A 271 -16.57 -3.37 20.19
CA GLN A 271 -17.25 -4.04 21.30
C GLN A 271 -17.50 -5.48 20.83
N TRP A 272 -16.52 -6.34 21.04
CA TRP A 272 -16.75 -7.78 20.99
C TRP A 272 -17.44 -8.17 22.29
N GLN A 273 -18.77 -8.26 22.26
CA GLN A 273 -19.51 -9.04 23.26
C GLN A 273 -19.32 -10.52 22.91
N TYR A 274 -18.99 -11.31 23.93
CA TYR A 274 -18.77 -12.76 23.86
C TYR A 274 -19.96 -13.50 23.28
#